data_AF-A0A5C8TGS0-F1
#
_entry.id   AF-A0A5C8TGS0-F1
#
_cell.length_a   1.000
_cell.length_b   1.000
_cell.length_c   1.000
_cell.angle_alpha   90.00
_cell.angle_beta   90.00
_cell.angle_gamma   90.00
#
_symmetry.space_group_name_H-M   'P 1'
#
loop_
_entity.id
_entity.type
_entity.pdbx_description
1 polymer ?
#
loop_
_entity_poly.entity_id
_entity_poly.type
_entity_poly.pdbx_seq_one_letter_code
_entity_poly.pdbx_strand_id
1 'polypeptide(L)'
;MARWLDTPERYGPVSRGFHWLMAALFAWQFTGALLYVGIGDTALTRFVGSSHFTLGFTLFVLVLLRGAWGLANLRRRPPHPGRAGRAPTQIR
;
A
#
# COMPACT_ATOMS: atom_id res chain seq x y z
N MET A 1 -8.59 -3.81 -23.60
CA MET A 1 -7.90 -4.12 -22.33
C MET A 1 -8.92 -4.14 -21.20
N ALA A 2 -8.89 -5.13 -20.31
CA ALA A 2 -9.82 -5.18 -19.17
C ALA A 2 -9.62 -3.95 -18.27
N ARG A 3 -10.68 -3.16 -18.05
CA ARG A 3 -10.68 -1.87 -17.34
C ARG A 3 -10.18 -1.94 -15.88
N TRP A 4 -10.09 -3.15 -15.33
CA TRP A 4 -9.75 -3.44 -13.93
C TRP A 4 -8.25 -3.67 -13.68
N LEU A 5 -7.47 -3.97 -14.72
CA LEU A 5 -6.06 -4.36 -14.63
C LEU A 5 -5.11 -3.17 -14.74
N ASP A 6 -3.85 -3.36 -14.32
CA ASP A 6 -2.79 -2.39 -14.58
C ASP A 6 -2.46 -2.34 -16.09
N THR A 7 -2.07 -1.17 -16.56
CA THR A 7 -1.52 -0.95 -17.90
C THR A 7 -0.13 -0.30 -17.81
N PRO A 8 0.66 -0.30 -18.89
CA PRO A 8 1.97 0.33 -18.89
C PRO A 8 1.93 1.83 -18.58
N GLU A 9 0.78 2.49 -18.76
CA GLU A 9 0.62 3.93 -18.57
C GLU A 9 0.09 4.29 -17.17
N ARG A 10 -0.66 3.37 -16.53
CA ARG A 10 -1.30 3.64 -15.21
C ARG A 10 -1.67 2.40 -14.42
N TYR A 11 -1.75 2.56 -13.11
CA TYR A 11 -2.37 1.58 -12.21
C TYR A 11 -3.88 1.48 -12.45
N GLY A 12 -4.39 0.25 -12.48
CA GLY A 12 -5.80 -0.04 -12.61
C GLY A 12 -6.61 0.30 -11.36
N PRO A 13 -7.96 0.34 -11.44
CA PRO A 13 -8.83 0.60 -10.30
C PRO A 13 -8.58 -0.34 -9.11
N VAL A 14 -8.28 -1.62 -9.35
CA VAL A 14 -7.99 -2.59 -8.29
C VAL A 14 -6.71 -2.23 -7.52
N SER A 15 -5.63 -1.90 -8.24
CA SER A 15 -4.37 -1.47 -7.63
C SER A 15 -4.52 -0.21 -6.79
N ARG A 16 -5.31 0.76 -7.28
CA ARG A 16 -5.61 2.01 -6.56
C ARG A 16 -6.52 1.77 -5.35
N GLY A 17 -7.53 0.91 -5.50
CA GLY A 17 -8.45 0.52 -4.44
C GLY A 17 -7.72 -0.11 -3.26
N PHE A 18 -6.87 -1.11 -3.52
CA PHE A 18 -6.02 -1.70 -2.47
C PHE A 18 -5.17 -0.64 -1.77
N HIS A 19 -4.53 0.25 -2.53
CA HIS A 19 -3.66 1.27 -1.97
C HIS A 19 -4.42 2.24 -1.04
N TRP A 20 -5.53 2.80 -1.50
CA TRP A 20 -6.30 3.76 -0.70
C TRP A 20 -6.98 3.12 0.51
N LEU A 21 -7.43 1.86 0.39
CA LEU A 21 -7.94 1.11 1.53
C LEU A 21 -6.86 0.92 2.59
N MET A 22 -5.66 0.50 2.19
CA MET A 22 -4.52 0.38 3.12
C MET A 22 -4.16 1.73 3.75
N ALA A 23 -4.16 2.83 2.96
CA ALA A 23 -3.88 4.16 3.47
C ALA A 23 -4.90 4.60 4.54
N ALA A 24 -6.18 4.34 4.32
CA ALA A 24 -7.22 4.64 5.31
C ALA A 24 -7.03 3.83 6.60
N LEU A 25 -6.70 2.54 6.48
CA LEU A 25 -6.43 1.68 7.64
C LEU A 25 -5.17 2.13 8.40
N PHE A 26 -4.09 2.50 7.70
CA PHE A 26 -2.92 3.09 8.36
C PHE A 26 -3.25 4.40 9.06
N ALA A 27 -4.03 5.29 8.45
CA ALA A 27 -4.43 6.55 9.06
C ALA A 27 -5.21 6.33 10.37
N TRP A 28 -6.08 5.33 10.41
CA TRP A 28 -6.77 4.94 11.64
C TRP A 28 -5.80 4.44 12.72
N GLN A 29 -4.88 3.53 12.36
CA GLN A 29 -3.88 2.99 13.28
C GLN A 29 -2.99 4.10 13.88
N PHE A 30 -2.52 5.02 13.04
CA PHE A 30 -1.70 6.14 13.48
C PHE A 30 -2.48 7.16 14.30
N THR A 31 -3.75 7.42 13.96
CA THR A 31 -4.64 8.23 14.80
C THR A 31 -4.74 7.64 16.21
N GLY A 32 -4.92 6.32 16.34
CA GLY A 32 -4.92 5.64 17.63
C GLY A 32 -3.63 5.86 18.42
N ALA A 33 -2.48 5.69 17.78
CA ALA A 33 -1.18 5.89 18.41
C ALA A 33 -0.94 7.36 18.83
N LEU A 34 -1.25 8.31 17.96
CA LEU A 34 -1.11 9.74 18.23
C LEU A 34 -2.03 10.20 19.36
N LEU A 35 -3.28 9.70 19.40
CA LEU A 35 -4.20 9.96 20.51
C LEU A 35 -3.62 9.42 21.82
N TYR A 36 -3.14 8.18 21.84
CA TYR A 36 -2.57 7.59 23.06
C TYR A 36 -1.35 8.36 23.57
N VAL A 37 -0.45 8.78 22.68
CA VAL A 37 0.71 9.60 23.05
C VAL A 37 0.30 10.99 23.53
N GLY A 38 -0.74 11.58 22.93
CA GLY A 38 -1.15 12.97 23.20
C GLY A 38 -2.02 13.14 24.45
N ILE A 39 -2.96 12.23 24.70
CA ILE A 39 -3.94 12.35 25.79
C ILE A 39 -3.92 11.17 26.77
N GLY A 40 -3.02 10.21 26.58
CA GLY A 40 -2.87 9.04 27.46
C GLY A 40 -4.02 8.04 27.33
N ASP A 41 -4.17 7.21 28.36
CA ASP A 41 -5.20 6.17 28.42
C ASP A 41 -6.56 6.77 28.83
N THR A 42 -7.41 6.99 27.83
CA THR A 42 -8.80 7.49 27.96
C THR A 42 -9.79 6.55 27.29
N ALA A 43 -11.09 6.70 27.59
CA ALA A 43 -12.16 5.96 26.92
C ALA A 43 -12.09 6.05 25.39
N LEU A 44 -11.76 7.23 24.84
CA LEU A 44 -11.57 7.43 23.41
C LEU A 44 -10.38 6.62 22.87
N THR A 45 -9.23 6.68 23.53
CA THR A 45 -8.03 5.93 23.08
C THR A 45 -8.22 4.42 23.20
N ARG A 46 -8.96 3.94 24.21
CA ARG A 46 -9.34 2.53 24.33
C ARG A 46 -10.31 2.11 23.23
N PHE A 47 -11.30 2.95 22.90
CA PHE A 47 -12.21 2.68 21.80
C PHE A 47 -11.46 2.55 20.47
N VAL A 48 -10.63 3.55 20.11
CA VAL A 48 -9.85 3.52 18.88
C VAL A 48 -8.83 2.36 18.90
N GLY A 49 -8.11 2.20 20.00
CA GLY A 49 -7.09 1.17 20.21
C GLY A 49 -7.65 -0.26 20.23
N SER A 50 -8.90 -0.47 20.66
CA SER A 50 -9.52 -1.80 20.68
C SER A 50 -9.58 -2.45 19.30
N SER A 51 -9.67 -1.64 18.24
CA SER A 51 -9.70 -2.10 16.86
C SER A 51 -8.31 -2.36 16.26
N HIS A 52 -7.23 -1.99 16.95
CA HIS A 52 -5.86 -1.99 16.42
C HIS A 52 -5.41 -3.35 15.91
N PHE A 53 -5.67 -4.41 16.68
CA PHE A 53 -5.28 -5.78 16.33
C PHE A 53 -6.03 -6.26 15.08
N THR A 54 -7.37 -6.15 15.07
CA THR A 54 -8.20 -6.61 13.95
C THR A 54 -7.91 -5.85 12.67
N LEU A 55 -7.78 -4.51 12.74
CA LEU A 55 -7.46 -3.70 11.57
C LEU A 55 -6.01 -3.89 11.12
N GLY A 56 -5.08 -4.11 12.06
CA GLY A 56 -3.69 -4.46 11.76
C GLY A 56 -3.56 -5.79 11.01
N PHE A 57 -4.28 -6.82 11.48
CA PHE A 57 -4.32 -8.11 10.79
C PHE A 57 -4.99 -8.01 9.41
N THR A 58 -6.08 -7.26 9.30
CA THR A 58 -6.74 -6.97 8.01
C THR A 58 -5.77 -6.29 7.05
N LEU A 59 -5.02 -5.29 7.53
CA LEU A 59 -4.00 -4.60 6.76
C LEU A 59 -2.87 -5.55 6.32
N PHE A 60 -2.43 -6.46 7.18
CA PHE A 60 -1.43 -7.47 6.83
C PHE A 60 -1.91 -8.37 5.67
N VAL A 61 -3.15 -8.86 5.73
CA VAL A 61 -3.75 -9.63 4.63
C VAL A 61 -3.82 -8.78 3.34
N LEU A 62 -4.22 -7.51 3.43
CA LEU A 62 -4.25 -6.61 2.28
C LEU A 62 -2.86 -6.40 1.66
N VAL A 63 -1.79 -6.33 2.46
CA VAL A 63 -0.40 -6.27 1.95
C VAL A 63 -0.08 -7.50 1.12
N LEU A 64 -0.42 -8.71 1.60
CA LEU A 64 -0.19 -9.96 0.86
C LEU A 64 -0.98 -9.98 -0.46
N LEU A 65 -2.27 -9.63 -0.41
CA LEU A 65 -3.11 -9.55 -1.61
C LEU A 65 -2.59 -8.50 -2.60
N ARG A 66 -2.14 -7.34 -2.13
CA ARG A 66 -1.58 -6.28 -2.96
C ARG A 66 -0.26 -6.69 -3.60
N GLY A 67 0.55 -7.48 -2.89
CA GLY A 67 1.77 -8.10 -3.39
C GLY A 67 1.49 -9.12 -4.48
N ALA A 68 0.58 -10.06 -4.24
CA ALA A 68 0.14 -11.06 -5.21
C ALA A 68 -0.46 -10.42 -6.47
N TRP A 69 -1.31 -9.39 -6.30
CA TRP A 69 -1.85 -8.61 -7.42
C TRP A 69 -0.74 -7.93 -8.23
N GLY A 70 0.27 -7.40 -7.54
CA GLY A 70 1.43 -6.80 -8.18
C GLY A 70 2.24 -7.80 -9.00
N LEU A 71 2.48 -8.99 -8.45
CA LEU A 71 3.15 -10.09 -9.13
C LEU A 71 2.39 -10.51 -10.40
N ALA A 72 1.06 -10.68 -10.28
CA ALA A 72 0.19 -11.02 -11.42
C ALA A 72 0.18 -9.95 -12.53
N ASN A 73 0.41 -8.68 -12.19
CA ASN A 73 0.46 -7.57 -13.13
C ASN A 73 1.88 -7.16 -13.55
N LEU A 74 2.94 -7.88 -13.14
CA LEU A 74 4.33 -7.49 -13.39
C LEU A 74 4.62 -7.20 -14.87
N ARG A 75 4.15 -8.05 -15.78
CA ARG A 75 4.38 -7.91 -17.24
C ARG A 75 3.60 -6.75 -17.87
N ARG A 76 2.68 -6.13 -17.12
CA ARG A 76 1.80 -5.04 -17.58
C ARG A 76 2.17 -3.70 -16.98
N ARG A 77 3.13 -3.66 -16.06
CA ARG A 77 3.55 -2.42 -15.39
C ARG A 77 4.57 -1.67 -16.24
N PRO A 78 4.56 -0.33 -16.22
CA PRO A 78 5.59 0.46 -16.87
C PRO A 78 6.98 -0.04 -16.42
N PRO A 79 7.94 -0.20 -17.35
CA PRO A 79 9.34 -0.39 -16.97
C PRO A 79 9.72 0.77 -16.05
N HIS A 80 10.21 0.49 -14.85
CA HIS A 80 10.70 1.55 -13.97
C HIS A 80 11.96 2.14 -14.61
N PRO A 81 11.97 3.43 -15.00
CA PRO A 81 13.18 4.08 -15.48
C PRO A 81 14.08 4.31 -14.26
N GLY A 82 14.86 3.31 -13.86
CA GLY A 82 15.68 3.47 -12.65
C GLY A 82 16.70 2.40 -12.31
N ARG A 83 16.66 1.20 -12.90
CA ARG A 83 17.70 0.17 -12.64
C ARG A 83 18.03 -0.71 -13.86
N ALA A 84 18.23 -0.09 -15.01
CA ALA A 84 19.10 -0.65 -16.03
C ALA A 84 20.28 0.32 -16.15
N GLY A 85 21.39 -0.02 -15.50
CA GLY A 85 22.65 0.68 -15.67
C GLY A 85 23.04 0.63 -17.14
N ARG A 86 22.80 1.73 -17.86
CA ARG A 86 23.53 2.00 -19.08
C ARG A 86 24.90 2.47 -18.64
N ALA A 87 25.87 1.57 -18.63
CA ALA A 87 27.23 1.96 -18.94
C ALA A 87 27.28 2.16 -20.47
N PRO A 88 27.39 3.39 -20.99
CA PRO A 88 27.80 3.54 -22.37
C PRO A 88 29.27 3.12 -22.46
N THR A 89 29.51 1.87 -22.87
CA THR A 89 30.81 1.50 -23.42
C THR A 89 30.87 2.13 -24.81
N GLN A 90 31.43 3.32 -24.90
CA GLN A 90 31.91 3.89 -26.16
C GLN A 90 33.43 3.66 -26.16
N ILE A 91 33.84 2.53 -26.74
CA ILE A 91 35.17 2.39 -27.30
C ILE A 91 35.04 2.78 -28.77
N ARG A 92 35.50 3.98 -29.11
CA ARG A 92 36.20 4.22 -30.38
C ARG A 92 37.03 5.50 -30.30
#